data_AF-K9TZL4-F1
#
_entry.id   AF-K9TZL4-F1
#
_cell.length_a   1.000
_cell.length_b   1.000
_cell.length_c   1.000
_cell.angle_alpha   90.00
_cell.angle_beta   90.00
_cell.angle_gamma   90.00
#
_symmetry.space_group_name_H-M   'P 1'
#
loop_
_entity.id
_entity.type
_entity.pdbx_description
1 polymer ?
#
loop_
_entity_poly.entity_id
_entity_poly.type
_entity_poly.pdbx_seq_one_letter_code
_entity_poly.pdbx_strand_id
1 'polypeptide(L)'
;MALVLTALLTLPILNACGGSPNTSAPPPPVADNVGRTQTYPSNQPQARKGLSTGQKIAILGGAAALYYIYNQHKNRKGQGPQGQYYLSKNGRIYYRDAQGRPHWVTPPPEGIRVPESEARQYRDFQGYNNRSTGRDLTDLQPAPAL
;
A
#
# COMPACT_ATOMS: atom_id res chain seq x y z
N MET A 1 11.58 -13.81 -56.14
CA MET A 1 12.19 -12.49 -56.38
C MET A 1 11.27 -11.42 -55.83
N ALA A 2 11.67 -10.72 -54.77
CA ALA A 2 11.34 -9.34 -54.42
C ALA A 2 11.64 -9.13 -52.92
N LEU A 3 12.89 -8.79 -52.64
CA LEU A 3 13.31 -8.09 -51.42
C LEU A 3 12.82 -6.65 -51.54
N VAL A 4 12.14 -6.13 -50.50
CA VAL A 4 12.10 -4.68 -50.27
C VAL A 4 12.22 -4.42 -48.77
N LEU A 5 13.42 -4.02 -48.36
CA LEU A 5 13.76 -3.31 -47.13
C LEU A 5 13.20 -1.88 -47.18
N THR A 6 13.24 -1.17 -46.04
CA THR A 6 13.05 0.29 -45.78
C THR A 6 11.66 0.68 -45.24
N ALA A 7 11.48 1.53 -44.21
CA ALA A 7 12.37 2.33 -43.36
C ALA A 7 11.67 2.61 -42.01
N LEU A 8 12.46 2.95 -40.98
CA LEU A 8 11.99 3.46 -39.69
C LEU A 8 11.27 4.81 -39.85
N LEU A 9 10.14 5.01 -39.17
CA LEU A 9 9.65 6.35 -38.81
C LEU A 9 9.54 6.48 -37.29
N THR A 10 10.55 7.11 -36.70
CA THR A 10 10.46 7.78 -35.41
C THR A 10 9.77 9.13 -35.59
N LEU A 11 8.78 9.44 -34.76
CA LEU A 11 8.22 10.78 -34.61
C LEU A 11 8.13 11.11 -33.11
N PRO A 12 8.92 12.07 -32.61
CA PRO A 12 8.77 12.63 -31.28
C PRO A 12 8.12 14.01 -31.37
N ILE A 13 6.96 14.27 -30.75
CA ILE A 13 6.57 15.66 -30.45
C ILE A 13 5.82 15.73 -29.11
N LEU A 14 6.52 16.30 -28.13
CA LEU A 14 6.00 16.75 -26.85
C LEU A 14 5.09 17.96 -27.07
N ASN A 15 3.85 17.90 -26.58
CA ASN A 15 2.95 19.04 -26.48
C ASN A 15 2.63 19.31 -25.01
N ALA A 16 3.08 20.45 -24.50
CA ALA A 16 2.27 21.48 -23.82
C ALA A 16 3.15 22.39 -22.94
N CYS A 17 3.59 23.51 -23.52
CA CYS A 17 3.89 24.72 -22.79
C CYS A 17 2.61 25.58 -22.70
N GLY A 18 2.32 26.12 -21.52
CA GLY A 18 1.32 27.17 -21.30
C GLY A 18 1.12 27.35 -19.79
N GLY A 19 1.33 28.50 -19.16
CA GLY A 19 1.64 29.84 -19.65
C GLY A 19 2.21 30.71 -18.52
N SER A 20 2.62 31.91 -18.92
CA SER A 20 3.57 32.84 -18.29
C SER A 20 3.34 33.31 -16.85
N PRO A 21 4.43 33.78 -16.20
CA PRO A 21 4.44 34.50 -14.93
C PRO A 21 4.12 35.99 -15.13
N ASN A 22 3.71 36.67 -14.04
CA ASN A 22 4.13 38.02 -13.61
C ASN A 22 3.02 38.68 -12.78
N THR A 23 3.19 38.73 -11.46
CA THR A 23 2.82 39.94 -10.73
C THR A 23 3.78 40.17 -9.57
N SER A 24 4.48 41.28 -9.71
CA SER A 24 5.51 41.92 -8.91
C SER A 24 5.35 41.89 -7.39
N ALA A 25 6.48 41.70 -6.71
CA ALA A 25 6.69 41.93 -5.28
C ALA A 25 6.67 43.43 -4.91
N PRO A 26 6.45 43.74 -3.62
CA PRO A 26 7.12 44.84 -2.92
C PRO A 26 8.09 44.32 -1.81
N PRO A 27 8.99 45.20 -1.30
CA PRO A 27 10.38 44.88 -0.90
C PRO A 27 10.56 44.27 0.51
N PRO A 28 11.77 43.78 0.85
CA PRO A 28 12.03 43.15 2.15
C PRO A 28 12.16 44.18 3.28
N PRO A 29 11.63 43.91 4.49
CA PRO A 29 12.03 44.66 5.67
C PRO A 29 13.45 44.25 6.09
N VAL A 30 14.30 45.26 6.24
CA VAL A 30 15.68 45.17 6.71
C VAL A 30 15.75 44.66 8.17
N ALA A 31 16.79 43.89 8.46
CA ALA A 31 17.06 43.28 9.75
C ALA A 31 17.53 44.31 10.79
N ASP A 32 17.06 44.20 12.03
CA ASP A 32 17.85 44.60 13.18
C ASP A 32 17.47 43.79 14.45
N ASN A 33 18.51 43.46 15.19
CA ASN A 33 18.55 42.92 16.56
C ASN A 33 18.37 41.39 16.83
N VAL A 34 19.53 40.72 16.84
CA VAL A 34 20.09 39.90 17.95
C VAL A 34 19.12 38.98 18.73
N GLY A 35 19.29 37.67 18.53
CA GLY A 35 19.01 36.69 19.58
C GLY A 35 18.33 35.39 19.13
N ARG A 36 19.15 34.33 19.01
CA ARG A 36 18.78 32.89 19.18
C ARG A 36 17.97 32.25 18.03
N THR A 37 18.68 31.49 17.19
CA THR A 37 18.13 30.49 16.27
C THR A 37 17.32 29.44 17.05
N GLN A 38 16.00 29.46 16.84
CA GLN A 38 15.05 28.52 17.41
C GLN A 38 14.58 27.59 16.29
N THR A 39 15.16 26.39 16.25
CA THR A 39 14.75 25.33 15.32
C THR A 39 13.43 24.74 15.83
N TYR A 40 12.31 25.25 15.32
CA TYR A 40 11.00 24.64 15.55
C TYR A 40 10.78 23.51 14.54
N PRO A 41 10.51 22.27 14.97
CA PRO A 41 10.16 21.19 14.07
C PRO A 41 8.84 21.50 13.36
N SER A 42 8.82 21.27 12.05
CA SER A 42 7.65 21.39 11.20
C SER A 42 6.47 20.63 11.81
N ASN A 43 5.43 21.38 12.13
CA ASN A 43 4.13 20.93 12.61
C ASN A 43 3.42 20.14 11.49
N GLN A 44 3.72 18.86 11.33
CA GLN A 44 2.79 17.95 10.67
C GLN A 44 1.57 17.85 11.59
N PRO A 45 0.35 18.12 11.11
CA PRO A 45 -0.83 17.90 11.93
C PRO A 45 -0.92 16.41 12.24
N GLN A 46 -0.51 16.04 13.46
CA GLN A 46 -1.00 14.82 14.11
C GLN A 46 -2.51 15.01 14.16
N ALA A 47 -3.23 14.42 13.19
CA ALA A 47 -4.68 14.43 13.15
C ALA A 47 -5.17 13.94 14.50
N ARG A 48 -5.63 14.90 15.31
CA ARG A 48 -6.11 14.66 16.66
C ARG A 48 -7.27 13.70 16.52
N LYS A 49 -7.07 12.53 17.11
CA LYS A 49 -8.00 11.41 17.27
C LYS A 49 -9.21 11.90 18.07
N GLY A 50 -10.08 12.67 17.42
CA GLY A 50 -11.38 13.05 17.95
C GLY A 50 -12.21 11.78 18.19
N LEU A 51 -12.97 11.79 19.28
CA LEU A 51 -13.93 10.76 19.66
C LEU A 51 -14.96 10.50 18.55
N SER A 52 -14.61 9.66 17.58
CA SER A 52 -15.64 9.06 16.73
C SER A 52 -16.30 7.93 17.53
N THR A 53 -17.49 8.19 18.06
CA THR A 53 -18.50 7.17 18.34
C THR A 53 -19.03 6.52 17.05
N GLY A 54 -18.51 6.90 15.88
CA GLY A 54 -18.64 6.17 14.63
C GLY A 54 -17.57 5.06 14.52
N GLN A 55 -18.01 3.88 14.12
CA GLN A 55 -17.26 2.64 13.95
C GLN A 55 -15.80 2.87 13.56
N LYS A 56 -14.89 2.66 14.52
CA LYS A 56 -13.46 2.86 14.33
C LYS A 56 -12.97 1.90 13.24
N ILE A 57 -12.35 2.44 12.20
CA ILE A 57 -11.77 1.67 11.08
C ILE A 57 -10.26 1.60 11.29
N ALA A 58 -9.69 0.44 11.03
CA ALA A 58 -8.25 0.24 10.92
C ALA A 58 -7.87 -0.07 9.46
N ILE A 59 -6.66 0.28 9.09
CA ILE A 59 -6.11 -0.01 7.76
C ILE A 59 -5.15 -1.18 7.91
N LEU A 60 -5.36 -2.27 7.17
CA LEU A 60 -4.46 -3.41 7.12
C LEU A 60 -3.66 -3.35 5.82
N GLY A 61 -2.37 -3.06 5.90
CA GLY A 61 -1.41 -3.17 4.79
C GLY A 61 -0.52 -4.41 4.92
N GLY A 62 0.31 -4.68 3.91
CA GLY A 62 1.40 -5.66 3.99
C GLY A 62 0.99 -7.04 4.50
N ALA A 63 1.71 -7.53 5.53
CA ALA A 63 1.47 -8.85 6.13
C ALA A 63 0.09 -8.96 6.80
N ALA A 64 -0.37 -7.90 7.48
CA ALA A 64 -1.69 -7.86 8.10
C ALA A 64 -2.81 -7.98 7.06
N ALA A 65 -2.68 -7.28 5.92
CA ALA A 65 -3.63 -7.37 4.80
C ALA A 65 -3.68 -8.80 4.23
N LEU A 66 -2.49 -9.36 3.99
CA LEU A 66 -2.33 -10.73 3.51
C LEU A 66 -3.02 -11.71 4.47
N TYR A 67 -2.70 -11.68 5.75
CA TYR A 67 -3.29 -12.62 6.72
C TYR A 67 -4.81 -12.47 6.84
N TYR A 68 -5.31 -11.25 6.72
CA TYR A 68 -6.74 -10.99 6.65
C TYR A 68 -7.38 -11.68 5.44
N ILE A 69 -6.81 -11.51 4.24
CA ILE A 69 -7.30 -12.17 3.02
C ILE A 69 -7.27 -13.70 3.19
N TYR A 70 -6.19 -14.25 3.74
CA TYR A 70 -6.08 -15.69 4.00
C TYR A 70 -7.18 -16.18 4.94
N ASN A 71 -7.43 -15.50 6.07
CA ASN A 71 -8.49 -15.91 6.99
C ASN A 71 -9.89 -15.89 6.36
N GLN A 72 -10.15 -14.98 5.42
CA GLN A 72 -11.41 -14.90 4.67
C GLN A 72 -11.60 -16.05 3.66
N HIS A 73 -10.50 -16.65 3.19
CA HIS A 73 -10.52 -17.64 2.11
C HIS A 73 -10.06 -19.04 2.51
N LYS A 74 -9.42 -19.23 3.68
CA LYS A 74 -8.85 -20.51 4.11
C LYS A 74 -9.87 -21.67 4.20
N ASN A 75 -11.14 -21.35 4.43
CA ASN A 75 -12.22 -22.34 4.57
C ASN A 75 -13.20 -22.33 3.38
N ARG A 76 -12.92 -21.56 2.33
CA ARG A 76 -13.79 -21.51 1.16
C ARG A 76 -13.66 -22.79 0.34
N LYS A 77 -14.78 -23.24 -0.23
CA LYS A 77 -14.81 -24.35 -1.16
C LYS A 77 -14.74 -23.78 -2.58
N GLY A 78 -13.85 -24.32 -3.40
CA GLY A 78 -13.67 -23.89 -4.79
C GLY A 78 -12.22 -23.55 -5.13
N GLN A 79 -12.01 -23.21 -6.40
CA GLN A 79 -10.71 -22.92 -7.00
C GLN A 79 -10.68 -21.47 -7.50
N GLY A 80 -9.48 -20.96 -7.76
CA GLY A 80 -9.24 -19.62 -8.27
C GLY A 80 -9.29 -18.52 -7.18
N PRO A 81 -9.39 -17.25 -7.60
CA PRO A 81 -9.32 -16.08 -6.70
C PRO A 81 -10.44 -16.01 -5.65
N GLN A 82 -11.54 -16.75 -5.85
CA GLN A 82 -12.67 -16.80 -4.91
C GLN A 82 -12.66 -18.06 -4.05
N GLY A 83 -11.74 -18.99 -4.34
CA GLY A 83 -11.65 -20.30 -3.71
C GLY A 83 -10.79 -20.30 -2.44
N GLN A 84 -10.17 -21.45 -2.19
CA GLN A 84 -9.34 -21.64 -1.00
C GLN A 84 -7.95 -21.00 -1.15
N TYR A 85 -7.53 -20.30 -0.09
CA TYR A 85 -6.20 -19.71 -0.01
C TYR A 85 -5.31 -20.51 0.93
N TYR A 86 -4.04 -20.61 0.57
CA TYR A 86 -3.02 -21.38 1.26
C TYR A 86 -1.87 -20.48 1.69
N LEU A 87 -1.27 -20.81 2.83
CA LEU A 87 -0.05 -20.18 3.30
C LEU A 87 1.14 -21.05 2.88
N SER A 88 2.12 -20.45 2.23
CA SER A 88 3.40 -21.09 1.92
C SER A 88 4.33 -21.07 3.14
N LYS A 89 5.29 -21.98 3.16
CA LYS A 89 6.35 -22.05 4.18
C LYS A 89 7.15 -20.75 4.33
N ASN A 90 7.20 -19.93 3.28
CA ASN A 90 7.94 -18.66 3.26
C ASN A 90 7.04 -17.46 3.63
N GLY A 91 5.89 -17.67 4.27
CA GLY A 91 4.97 -16.58 4.63
C GLY A 91 4.25 -15.91 3.46
N ARG A 92 4.20 -16.55 2.29
CA ARG A 92 3.50 -16.03 1.11
C ARG A 92 2.16 -16.72 0.94
N ILE A 93 1.12 -15.95 0.66
CA ILE A 93 -0.22 -16.51 0.42
C ILE A 93 -0.40 -16.77 -1.07
N TYR A 94 -0.98 -17.90 -1.40
CA TYR A 94 -1.34 -18.26 -2.76
C TYR A 94 -2.70 -18.96 -2.81
N TYR A 95 -3.36 -18.91 -3.95
CA TYR A 95 -4.51 -19.76 -4.27
C TYR A 95 -4.15 -20.67 -5.44
N ARG A 96 -4.96 -21.70 -5.69
CA ARG A 96 -4.81 -22.58 -6.85
C ARG A 96 -5.93 -22.31 -7.84
N ASP A 97 -5.60 -22.12 -9.11
CA ASP A 97 -6.61 -21.98 -10.17
C ASP A 97 -7.28 -23.33 -10.51
N ALA A 98 -8.17 -23.34 -11.51
CA ALA A 98 -8.88 -24.54 -11.93
C ALA A 98 -7.95 -25.63 -12.48
N GLN A 99 -6.75 -25.25 -12.92
CA GLN A 99 -5.68 -26.10 -13.41
C GLN A 99 -4.72 -26.53 -12.30
N GLY A 100 -4.98 -26.15 -11.04
CA GLY A 100 -4.16 -26.46 -9.88
C GLY A 100 -2.87 -25.65 -9.78
N ARG A 101 -2.66 -24.62 -10.62
CA ARG A 101 -1.45 -23.79 -10.64
C ARG A 101 -1.49 -22.78 -9.49
N PRO A 102 -0.38 -22.58 -8.76
CA PRO A 102 -0.32 -21.62 -7.68
C PRO A 102 -0.24 -20.18 -8.21
N HIS A 103 -1.10 -19.31 -7.68
CA HIS A 103 -1.10 -17.87 -7.94
C HIS A 103 -0.85 -17.12 -6.64
N TRP A 104 0.20 -16.30 -6.61
CA TRP A 104 0.57 -15.52 -5.44
C TRP A 104 -0.40 -14.34 -5.26
N VAL A 105 -0.84 -14.15 -4.02
CA VAL A 105 -1.70 -13.04 -3.65
C VAL A 105 -0.83 -11.83 -3.35
N THR A 106 -1.16 -10.70 -3.98
CA THR A 106 -0.53 -9.41 -3.70
C THR A 106 -1.52 -8.56 -2.89
N PRO A 107 -1.13 -8.01 -1.73
CA PRO A 107 -2.01 -7.13 -0.98
C PRO A 107 -2.16 -5.78 -1.70
N PRO A 108 -3.33 -5.13 -1.61
CA PRO A 108 -3.50 -3.79 -2.17
C PRO A 108 -2.54 -2.80 -1.49
N PRO A 109 -1.85 -1.92 -2.25
CA PRO A 109 -0.89 -0.96 -1.70
C PRO A 109 -1.54 0.07 -0.76
N GLU A 110 -2.79 0.43 -1.01
CA GLU A 110 -3.59 1.32 -0.16
C GLU A 110 -4.04 0.67 1.17
N GLY A 111 -3.90 -0.65 1.28
CA GLY A 111 -4.38 -1.43 2.41
C GLY A 111 -5.90 -1.64 2.42
N ILE A 112 -6.34 -2.59 3.24
CA ILE A 112 -7.75 -2.98 3.39
C ILE A 112 -8.31 -2.24 4.61
N ARG A 113 -9.43 -1.52 4.40
CA ARG A 113 -10.16 -0.87 5.48
C ARG A 113 -11.08 -1.87 6.15
N VAL A 114 -10.81 -2.16 7.42
CA VAL A 114 -11.54 -3.18 8.19
C VAL A 114 -12.00 -2.55 9.52
N PRO A 115 -13.19 -2.89 10.05
CA PRO A 115 -13.59 -2.47 11.40
C PRO A 115 -12.53 -2.83 12.43
N GLU A 116 -12.29 -1.95 13.40
CA GLU A 116 -11.25 -2.16 14.41
C GLU A 116 -11.47 -3.45 15.20
N SER A 117 -12.72 -3.83 15.46
CA SER A 117 -13.08 -5.09 16.13
C SER A 117 -12.45 -6.31 15.46
N GLU A 118 -12.51 -6.38 14.13
CA GLU A 118 -11.90 -7.44 13.33
C GLU A 118 -10.39 -7.24 13.19
N ALA A 119 -9.97 -5.99 13.01
CA ALA A 119 -8.56 -5.65 12.80
C ALA A 119 -7.67 -5.94 14.01
N ARG A 120 -8.23 -5.92 15.24
CA ARG A 120 -7.50 -6.15 16.50
C ARG A 120 -6.70 -7.45 16.53
N GLN A 121 -7.18 -8.52 15.89
CA GLN A 121 -6.46 -9.79 15.81
C GLN A 121 -5.16 -9.70 14.98
N TYR A 122 -5.04 -8.67 14.14
CA TYR A 122 -3.90 -8.45 13.24
C TYR A 122 -2.92 -7.38 13.77
N ARG A 123 -3.13 -6.86 14.98
CA ARG A 123 -2.38 -5.71 15.53
C ARG A 123 -0.87 -5.93 15.66
N ASP A 124 -0.47 -7.19 15.78
CA ASP A 124 0.92 -7.62 16.00
C ASP A 124 1.67 -7.84 14.67
N PHE A 125 0.95 -7.81 13.54
CA PHE A 125 1.52 -7.99 12.21
C PHE A 125 1.96 -6.68 11.56
N GLN A 126 2.99 -6.78 10.72
CA GLN A 126 3.44 -5.68 9.88
C GLN A 126 2.29 -5.19 8.98
N GLY A 127 2.14 -3.86 8.89
CA GLY A 127 1.13 -3.19 8.08
C GLY A 127 -0.17 -2.86 8.80
N TYR A 128 -0.33 -3.26 10.07
CA TYR A 128 -1.46 -2.78 10.88
C TYR A 128 -1.38 -1.25 11.06
N ASN A 129 -2.38 -0.52 10.60
CA ASN A 129 -2.41 0.94 10.48
C ASN A 129 -1.14 1.52 9.84
N ASN A 130 -0.68 0.90 8.75
CA ASN A 130 0.53 1.31 8.00
C ASN A 130 1.83 1.25 8.82
N ARG A 131 1.88 0.45 9.89
CA ARG A 131 3.13 0.21 10.63
C ARG A 131 4.11 -0.59 9.77
N SER A 132 5.35 -0.13 9.71
CA SER A 132 6.45 -0.85 9.04
C SER A 132 7.06 -1.96 9.88
N THR A 133 6.76 -1.99 11.18
CA THR A 133 7.24 -2.99 12.15
C THR A 133 6.13 -3.98 12.51
N GLY A 134 6.52 -5.16 12.98
CA GLY A 134 5.61 -6.22 13.41
C GLY A 134 6.06 -7.59 12.92
N ARG A 135 5.27 -8.62 13.22
CA ARG A 135 5.48 -9.97 12.71
C ARG A 135 5.07 -10.06 11.24
N ASP A 136 5.79 -10.83 10.44
CA ASP A 136 5.37 -11.19 9.09
C ASP A 136 4.56 -12.51 9.12
N LEU A 137 4.36 -13.14 7.97
CA LEU A 137 3.66 -14.44 7.92
C LEU A 137 4.64 -15.62 7.85
N THR A 138 5.94 -15.37 7.89
CA THR A 138 6.99 -16.39 7.83
C THR A 138 7.00 -17.23 9.10
N ASP A 139 6.67 -16.61 10.24
CA ASP A 139 6.52 -17.27 11.53
C ASP A 139 5.24 -18.10 11.67
N LEU A 140 4.30 -17.97 10.73
CA LEU A 140 3.05 -18.73 10.73
C LEU A 140 3.28 -20.06 10.02
N GLN A 141 3.27 -21.17 10.78
CA GLN A 141 3.36 -22.48 10.16
C GLN A 141 2.14 -22.72 9.25
N PRO A 142 2.35 -23.26 8.03
CA PRO A 142 1.24 -23.63 7.17
C PRO A 142 0.40 -24.70 7.86
N ALA A 143 -0.93 -24.59 7.72
CA ALA A 143 -1.80 -25.67 8.15
C ALA A 143 -1.41 -26.96 7.42
N PRO A 144 -1.31 -28.11 8.11
CA PRO A 144 -1.01 -29.38 7.46
C PRO A 144 -2.11 -29.65 6.42
N ALA A 145 -1.69 -29.93 5.18
CA ALA A 145 -2.60 -30.45 4.17
C ALA A 145 -3.03 -31.85 4.63
N LEU A 146 -4.32 -32.02 4.93
CA LEU A 146 -4.93 -33.32 5.20
C LEU A 146 -5.15 -34.09 3.90
#